data_AF-A0A853BHS3-F1
#
_entry.id   AF-A0A853BHS3-F1
#
_cell.length_a   1.000
_cell.length_b   1.000
_cell.length_c   1.000
_cell.angle_alpha   90.00
_cell.angle_beta   90.00
_cell.angle_gamma   90.00
#
_symmetry.space_group_name_H-M   'P 1'
#
loop_
_entity.id
_entity.type
_entity.pdbx_description
1 polymer ?
#
loop_
_entity_poly.entity_id
_entity_poly.type
_entity_poly.pdbx_seq_one_letter_code
_entity_poly.pdbx_strand_id
1 'polypeptide(L)'
;MGRFRIALSLLLFGLAGVLVLGTWAPGGIDLVAWLALWAGAASFAWHGLRALLGKADPPRTPPAAPPAPAAPGAPLPPTGAARPHGLPGGEAVPPAFTGPDGRPLGSGNPPPAGQPGYREVMQAAGHAVKSTATFMSRLTVVLALLFLVPVTLGLFIGGIVMVGRGETPTGAVALVAAGWMGWYCCFPLLALWNGDEDEEQDPPAGGYDAAADGSVPMAAPPQLSLPEEFLLLVHDRYGGVHDLHQAAVACAAAELGELALRRRLRVVPQKKVRLFGLDAYLTAGGSPGRIHLLDTTPTGLAWADGVLAELARLAAAEGGPVRLRTWLRQRGDDALPVHRQALIARAVLFHSPGATSEDDERHYPDVAVRNSLISRLKAVAEERVAMDERTMLMLDLVEAAGLNKEFGLVLTPRQRLDYARGTGAVAALPVDLKDTSTLLSMMVPSRRDEGEVFEGGDGDGGGGE
;
A
#
# COMPACT_ATOMS: atom_id res chain seq x y z
N MET A 1 26.90 12.70 4.51
CA MET A 1 25.71 13.48 4.09
C MET A 1 25.08 14.34 5.20
N GLY A 2 25.14 13.98 6.49
CA GLY A 2 24.48 14.73 7.58
C GLY A 2 24.88 16.22 7.74
N ARG A 3 26.17 16.55 7.56
CA ARG A 3 26.65 17.95 7.68
C ARG A 3 26.07 18.90 6.63
N PHE A 4 25.75 18.39 5.43
CA PHE A 4 25.15 19.19 4.36
C PHE A 4 23.67 19.51 4.66
N ARG A 5 22.94 18.56 5.25
CA ARG A 5 21.55 18.76 5.67
C ARG A 5 21.43 19.80 6.79
N ILE A 6 22.32 19.75 7.78
CA ILE A 6 22.33 20.72 8.90
C ILE A 6 22.67 22.13 8.39
N ALA A 7 23.67 22.26 7.51
CA ALA A 7 24.03 23.54 6.92
C ALA A 7 22.89 24.12 6.07
N LEU A 8 22.20 23.29 5.29
CA LEU A 8 21.05 23.70 4.48
C LEU A 8 19.87 24.15 5.34
N SER A 9 19.55 23.40 6.41
CA SER A 9 18.48 23.76 7.34
C SER A 9 18.77 25.08 8.08
N LEU A 10 20.02 25.30 8.52
CA LEU A 10 20.41 26.56 9.16
C LEU A 10 20.37 27.75 8.20
N LEU A 11 20.76 27.53 6.94
CA LEU A 11 20.71 28.57 5.90
C LEU A 11 19.26 28.94 5.55
N LEU A 12 18.38 27.94 5.43
CA LEU A 12 16.94 28.17 5.20
C LEU A 12 16.28 28.86 6.41
N PHE A 13 16.67 28.48 7.63
CA PHE A 13 16.18 29.12 8.86
C PHE A 13 16.63 30.59 8.96
N GLY A 14 17.89 30.88 8.65
CA GLY A 14 18.42 32.24 8.59
C GLY A 14 17.71 33.08 7.52
N LEU A 15 17.49 32.52 6.33
CA LEU A 15 16.78 33.19 5.23
C LEU A 15 15.32 33.50 5.60
N ALA A 16 14.63 32.54 6.25
CA ALA A 16 13.28 32.75 6.75
C ALA A 16 13.22 33.85 7.82
N GLY A 17 14.19 33.89 8.74
CA GLY A 17 14.30 34.96 9.75
C GLY A 17 14.50 36.35 9.14
N VAL A 18 15.37 36.46 8.12
CA VAL A 18 15.61 37.72 7.40
C VAL A 18 14.37 38.17 6.61
N LEU A 19 13.64 37.25 5.98
CA LEU A 19 12.40 37.55 5.28
C LEU A 19 11.30 38.04 6.23
N VAL A 20 11.15 37.40 7.40
CA VAL A 20 10.20 37.83 8.43
C VAL A 20 10.56 39.21 8.96
N LEU A 21 11.83 39.48 9.28
CA LEU A 21 12.25 40.84 9.69
C LEU A 21 12.00 41.88 8.58
N GLY A 22 12.21 41.52 7.32
CA GLY A 22 11.99 42.40 6.17
C GLY A 22 10.52 42.81 6.01
N THR A 23 9.57 41.93 6.31
CA THR A 23 8.12 42.25 6.22
C THR A 23 7.64 43.27 7.25
N TRP A 24 8.38 43.48 8.34
CA TRP A 24 8.04 44.45 9.38
C TRP A 24 8.55 45.87 9.10
N ALA A 25 9.39 46.07 8.08
CA ALA A 25 9.78 47.39 7.62
C ALA A 25 8.67 48.01 6.76
N PRO A 26 8.33 49.30 6.91
CA PRO A 26 7.39 49.98 6.02
C PRO A 26 7.95 49.94 4.58
N GLY A 27 7.28 49.17 3.70
CA GLY A 27 7.75 48.85 2.34
C GLY A 27 8.20 47.39 2.13
N GLY A 28 8.18 46.55 3.17
CA GLY A 28 8.68 45.16 3.13
C GLY A 28 7.93 44.21 2.19
N ILE A 29 6.65 44.47 1.92
CA ILE A 29 5.84 43.67 0.99
C ILE A 29 6.38 43.79 -0.44
N ASP A 30 6.83 44.98 -0.84
CA ASP A 30 7.42 45.19 -2.17
C ASP A 30 8.78 44.49 -2.28
N LEU A 31 9.57 44.45 -1.21
CA LEU A 31 10.85 43.73 -1.18
C LEU A 31 10.65 42.21 -1.30
N VAL A 32 9.65 41.65 -0.61
CA VAL A 32 9.33 40.21 -0.69
C VAL A 32 8.78 39.84 -2.07
N ALA A 33 7.89 40.67 -2.63
CA ALA A 33 7.40 40.47 -3.99
C ALA A 33 8.54 40.57 -5.03
N TRP A 34 9.46 41.51 -4.85
CA TRP A 34 10.64 41.69 -5.71
C TRP A 34 11.63 40.51 -5.60
N LEU A 35 11.92 40.03 -4.38
CA LEU A 35 12.77 38.86 -4.17
C LEU A 35 12.15 37.58 -4.72
N ALA A 36 10.84 37.39 -4.58
CA ALA A 36 10.12 36.26 -5.17
C ALA A 36 10.20 36.29 -6.71
N LEU A 37 10.06 37.46 -7.32
CA LEU A 37 10.20 37.65 -8.77
C LEU A 37 11.62 37.30 -9.25
N TRP A 38 12.66 37.75 -8.53
CA TRP A 38 14.06 37.45 -8.86
C TRP A 38 14.44 35.99 -8.63
N ALA A 39 13.91 35.35 -7.59
CA ALA A 39 14.12 33.92 -7.36
C ALA A 39 13.50 33.08 -8.50
N GLY A 40 12.31 33.46 -8.97
CA GLY A 40 11.67 32.86 -10.14
C GLY A 40 12.52 33.02 -11.41
N ALA A 41 13.00 34.24 -11.67
CA ALA A 41 13.84 34.53 -12.84
C ALA A 41 15.19 33.76 -12.82
N ALA A 42 15.85 33.69 -11.65
CA ALA A 42 17.11 32.96 -11.49
C ALA A 42 16.93 31.44 -11.67
N SER A 43 15.83 30.88 -11.14
CA SER A 43 15.50 29.47 -11.33
C SER A 43 15.26 29.14 -12.81
N PHE A 44 14.49 30.00 -13.51
CA PHE A 44 14.21 29.82 -14.93
C PHE A 44 15.48 29.91 -15.79
N ALA A 45 16.35 30.88 -15.51
CA ALA A 45 17.64 31.02 -16.20
C ALA A 45 18.57 29.82 -15.96
N TRP A 46 18.61 29.29 -14.73
CA TRP A 46 19.41 28.10 -14.39
C TRP A 46 18.91 26.84 -15.10
N HIS A 47 17.60 26.64 -15.17
CA HIS A 47 17.01 25.52 -15.90
C HIS A 47 17.21 25.63 -17.42
N GLY A 48 17.08 26.83 -17.98
CA GLY A 48 17.41 27.09 -19.39
C GLY A 48 18.90 26.84 -19.69
N LEU A 49 19.80 27.25 -18.79
CA LEU A 49 21.24 26.99 -18.92
C LEU A 49 21.57 25.50 -18.83
N ARG A 50 20.90 24.74 -17.96
CA ARG A 50 21.06 23.28 -17.88
C ARG A 50 20.56 22.56 -19.13
N ALA A 51 19.44 23.02 -19.70
CA ALA A 51 18.93 22.49 -20.96
C ALA A 51 19.88 22.77 -22.13
N LEU A 52 20.50 23.95 -22.16
CA LEU A 52 21.50 24.34 -23.16
C LEU A 52 22.85 23.63 -23.00
N LEU A 53 23.26 23.33 -21.77
CA LEU A 53 24.55 22.69 -21.49
C LEU A 53 24.57 21.18 -21.70
N GLY A 54 23.47 20.57 -22.16
CA GLY A 54 23.44 19.29 -22.87
C GLY A 54 24.49 18.27 -22.44
N LYS A 55 24.59 17.95 -21.15
CA LYS A 55 25.43 16.85 -20.67
C LYS A 55 24.63 15.55 -20.79
N ALA A 56 24.54 15.05 -22.02
CA ALA A 56 24.40 13.63 -22.23
C ALA A 56 25.79 13.01 -22.00
N ASP A 57 25.97 12.33 -20.87
CA ASP A 57 27.13 11.45 -20.73
C ASP A 57 27.07 10.41 -21.86
N PRO A 58 28.14 10.22 -22.64
CA PRO A 58 28.14 9.18 -23.67
C PRO A 58 27.98 7.82 -22.99
N PRO A 59 27.18 6.90 -23.57
CA PRO A 59 26.96 5.59 -22.98
C PRO A 59 28.32 4.88 -22.85
N ARG A 60 28.65 4.46 -21.62
CA ARG A 60 29.78 3.56 -21.40
C ARG A 60 29.43 2.22 -22.03
N THR A 61 30.06 1.93 -23.17
CA THR A 61 30.04 0.62 -23.78
C THR A 61 30.65 -0.37 -22.78
N PRO A 62 29.92 -1.40 -22.31
CA PRO A 62 30.52 -2.44 -21.48
C PRO A 62 31.57 -3.19 -22.31
N PRO A 63 32.73 -3.56 -21.72
CA PRO A 63 33.75 -4.32 -22.43
C PRO A 63 33.17 -5.64 -22.93
N ALA A 64 33.48 -5.98 -24.19
CA ALA A 64 33.04 -7.21 -24.82
C ALA A 64 33.38 -8.42 -23.95
N ALA A 65 32.36 -9.23 -23.63
CA ALA A 65 32.55 -10.48 -22.93
C ALA A 65 33.52 -11.38 -23.72
N PRO A 66 34.52 -12.01 -23.06
CA PRO A 66 35.40 -12.95 -23.73
C PRO A 66 34.59 -14.15 -24.25
N PRO A 67 34.98 -14.72 -25.40
CA PRO A 67 34.26 -15.84 -26.00
C PRO A 67 34.27 -17.06 -25.06
N ALA A 68 33.09 -17.64 -24.86
CA ALA A 68 32.90 -18.82 -24.05
C ALA A 68 33.73 -20.00 -24.62
N PRO A 69 34.41 -20.79 -23.77
CA PRO A 69 35.12 -21.99 -24.21
C PRO A 69 34.14 -23.02 -24.77
N ALA A 70 34.50 -23.59 -25.92
CA ALA A 70 33.71 -24.60 -26.61
C ALA A 70 33.48 -25.81 -25.71
N ALA A 71 32.21 -26.17 -25.49
CA ALA A 71 31.82 -27.39 -24.81
C ALA A 71 32.20 -28.62 -25.67
N PRO A 72 33.01 -29.56 -25.16
CA PRO A 72 33.29 -30.80 -25.87
C PRO A 72 32.17 -31.81 -25.59
N GLY A 73 31.49 -32.27 -26.65
CA GLY A 73 30.62 -33.45 -26.58
C GLY A 73 29.16 -33.25 -26.99
N ALA A 74 28.92 -32.76 -28.21
CA ALA A 74 27.62 -32.94 -28.85
C ALA A 74 27.70 -34.17 -29.80
N PRO A 75 26.91 -35.23 -29.56
CA PRO A 75 26.86 -36.38 -30.46
C PRO A 75 26.14 -36.04 -31.77
N LEU A 76 26.73 -36.54 -32.87
CA LEU A 76 26.24 -36.43 -34.24
C LEU A 76 24.81 -36.97 -34.39
N PRO A 77 23.95 -36.32 -35.21
CA PRO A 77 22.68 -36.90 -35.60
C PRO A 77 22.89 -38.08 -36.58
N PRO A 78 22.13 -39.17 -36.45
CA PRO A 78 22.27 -40.33 -37.33
C PRO A 78 21.79 -40.02 -38.75
N THR A 79 22.70 -40.25 -39.68
CA THR A 79 22.48 -40.32 -41.12
C THR A 79 21.59 -41.52 -41.45
N GLY A 80 20.54 -41.29 -42.23
CA GLY A 80 19.94 -42.32 -43.07
C GLY A 80 18.58 -42.84 -42.63
N ALA A 81 17.51 -42.31 -43.25
CA ALA A 81 16.31 -43.08 -43.49
C ALA A 81 15.74 -42.70 -44.86
N ALA A 82 15.54 -43.74 -45.67
CA ALA A 82 15.18 -43.71 -47.06
C ALA A 82 13.79 -43.10 -47.31
N ARG A 83 13.70 -42.34 -48.41
CA ARG A 83 12.44 -41.99 -49.07
C ARG A 83 11.82 -43.23 -49.72
N PRO A 84 10.51 -43.45 -49.57
CA PRO A 84 9.72 -44.16 -50.57
C PRO A 84 9.00 -43.15 -51.47
N HIS A 85 9.07 -43.45 -52.77
CA HIS A 85 8.31 -42.82 -53.83
C HIS A 85 6.81 -43.15 -53.74
N GLY A 86 5.98 -42.15 -54.05
CA GLY A 86 4.82 -42.31 -54.93
C GLY A 86 3.46 -42.47 -54.25
N LEU A 87 2.60 -41.46 -54.45
CA LEU A 87 1.23 -41.62 -54.94
C LEU A 87 0.67 -40.24 -55.37
N PRO A 88 -0.11 -40.15 -56.48
CA PRO A 88 -0.65 -38.90 -56.98
C PRO A 88 -2.13 -38.72 -56.63
N GLY A 89 -2.58 -37.46 -56.66
CA GLY A 89 -3.98 -37.04 -56.55
C GLY A 89 -4.24 -36.42 -55.18
N GLY A 90 -4.61 -35.15 -55.05
CA GLY A 90 -5.20 -34.23 -56.00
C GLY A 90 -6.20 -33.41 -55.17
N GLU A 91 -5.72 -32.33 -54.56
CA GLU A 91 -6.56 -31.43 -53.79
C GLU A 91 -6.33 -29.99 -54.27
N ALA A 92 -7.45 -29.38 -54.68
CA ALA A 92 -7.50 -28.10 -55.36
C ALA A 92 -7.16 -26.96 -54.39
N VAL A 93 -6.09 -26.22 -54.71
CA VAL A 93 -5.74 -24.95 -54.06
C VAL A 93 -6.45 -23.81 -54.80
N PRO A 94 -7.19 -22.92 -54.13
CA PRO A 94 -7.82 -21.77 -54.76
C PRO A 94 -6.79 -20.70 -55.21
N PRO A 95 -7.12 -19.88 -56.22
CA PRO A 95 -6.16 -18.95 -56.83
C PRO A 95 -5.78 -17.81 -55.89
N ALA A 96 -4.47 -17.60 -55.76
CA ALA A 96 -3.88 -16.46 -55.06
C ALA A 96 -4.20 -15.15 -55.78
N PHE A 97 -4.69 -14.17 -55.03
CA PHE A 97 -4.99 -12.82 -55.50
C PHE A 97 -3.71 -12.11 -55.94
N THR A 98 -3.59 -11.82 -57.23
CA THR A 98 -2.53 -10.96 -57.79
C THR A 98 -3.00 -9.51 -57.81
N GLY A 99 -2.24 -8.63 -57.16
CA GLY A 99 -2.44 -7.18 -57.26
C GLY A 99 -2.12 -6.65 -58.66
N PRO A 100 -2.55 -5.41 -58.97
CA PRO A 100 -2.53 -4.82 -60.33
C PRO A 100 -1.13 -4.66 -60.96
N ASP A 101 -0.05 -4.81 -60.19
CA ASP A 101 1.32 -4.64 -60.67
C ASP A 101 2.04 -5.97 -60.97
N GLY A 102 1.32 -7.10 -60.95
CA GLY A 102 1.86 -8.42 -61.33
C GLY A 102 2.94 -8.97 -60.39
N ARG A 103 3.20 -8.33 -59.24
CA ARG A 103 4.11 -8.85 -58.21
C ARG A 103 3.34 -9.66 -57.17
N PRO A 104 3.83 -10.85 -56.77
CA PRO A 104 3.25 -11.59 -55.66
C PRO A 104 3.35 -10.73 -54.40
N LEU A 105 2.26 -10.64 -53.63
CA LEU A 105 2.25 -10.11 -52.25
C LEU A 105 3.08 -11.06 -51.37
N GLY A 106 4.39 -11.05 -51.58
CA GLY A 106 5.34 -11.69 -50.70
C GLY A 106 5.33 -10.96 -49.39
N SER A 107 4.92 -11.67 -48.33
CA SER A 107 5.66 -11.75 -47.07
C SER A 107 6.54 -10.51 -46.84
N GLY A 108 5.90 -9.41 -46.41
CA GLY A 108 6.64 -8.32 -45.81
C GLY A 108 7.37 -8.91 -44.62
N ASN A 109 8.69 -9.10 -44.74
CA ASN A 109 9.50 -9.53 -43.62
C ASN A 109 9.15 -8.64 -42.43
N PRO A 110 8.74 -9.21 -41.28
CA PRO A 110 8.61 -8.42 -40.08
C PRO A 110 9.95 -7.67 -39.87
N PRO A 111 9.92 -6.40 -39.43
CA PRO A 111 11.14 -5.67 -39.16
C PRO A 111 12.05 -6.55 -38.28
N PRO A 112 13.37 -6.60 -38.53
CA PRO A 112 14.26 -7.52 -37.84
C PRO A 112 14.06 -7.37 -36.33
N ALA A 113 13.52 -8.42 -35.71
CA ALA A 113 13.33 -8.54 -34.28
C ALA A 113 14.72 -8.66 -33.63
N GLY A 114 15.38 -7.52 -33.45
CA GLY A 114 16.78 -7.50 -33.06
C GLY A 114 17.47 -6.15 -33.16
N GLN A 115 16.76 -5.03 -33.27
CA GLN A 115 17.34 -3.74 -32.89
C GLN A 115 17.17 -3.54 -31.38
N PRO A 116 18.23 -3.77 -30.57
CA PRO A 116 18.18 -3.59 -29.11
C PRO A 116 17.85 -2.14 -28.67
N GLY A 117 17.86 -1.16 -29.58
CA GLY A 117 17.69 0.24 -29.21
C GLY A 117 16.28 0.71 -28.85
N TYR A 118 15.21 0.19 -29.46
CA TYR A 118 13.89 0.87 -29.32
C TYR A 118 13.24 0.65 -27.95
N ARG A 119 13.29 -0.58 -27.40
CA ARG A 119 12.78 -0.86 -26.05
C ARG A 119 13.62 -0.20 -24.97
N GLU A 120 14.94 -0.20 -25.13
CA GLU A 120 15.85 0.47 -24.19
C GLU A 120 15.65 1.99 -24.22
N VAL A 121 15.45 2.59 -25.40
CA VAL A 121 15.14 4.03 -25.52
C VAL A 121 13.77 4.36 -24.93
N MET A 122 12.74 3.52 -25.11
CA MET A 122 11.42 3.74 -24.51
C MET A 122 11.43 3.53 -22.99
N GLN A 123 12.21 2.57 -22.47
CA GLN A 123 12.40 2.37 -21.03
C GLN A 123 13.21 3.51 -20.40
N ALA A 124 14.28 3.97 -21.07
CA ALA A 124 15.06 5.13 -20.63
C ALA A 124 14.23 6.43 -20.66
N ALA A 125 13.41 6.63 -21.69
CA ALA A 125 12.47 7.74 -21.76
C ALA A 125 11.40 7.65 -20.67
N GLY A 126 10.85 6.45 -20.41
CA GLY A 126 9.90 6.21 -19.34
C GLY A 126 10.46 6.54 -17.95
N HIS A 127 11.69 6.08 -17.66
CA HIS A 127 12.37 6.40 -16.40
C HIS A 127 12.66 7.91 -16.25
N ALA A 128 13.05 8.59 -17.32
CA ALA A 128 13.30 10.04 -17.28
C ALA A 128 12.01 10.84 -17.01
N VAL A 129 10.90 10.46 -17.63
CA VAL A 129 9.59 11.10 -17.41
C VAL A 129 9.10 10.84 -15.98
N LYS A 130 9.18 9.61 -15.48
CA LYS A 130 8.75 9.26 -14.11
C LYS A 130 9.58 9.99 -13.05
N SER A 131 10.91 10.01 -13.20
CA SER A 131 11.81 10.75 -12.30
C SER A 131 11.51 12.26 -12.28
N THR A 132 11.20 12.84 -13.45
CA THR A 132 10.81 14.25 -13.57
C THR A 132 9.48 14.52 -12.86
N ALA A 133 8.50 13.62 -12.99
CA ALA A 133 7.20 13.76 -12.34
C ALA A 133 7.32 13.71 -10.80
N THR A 134 8.06 12.74 -10.25
CA THR A 134 8.33 12.65 -8.80
C THR A 134 9.08 13.87 -8.30
N PHE A 135 10.07 14.36 -9.05
CA PHE A 135 10.79 15.59 -8.70
C PHE A 135 9.86 16.81 -8.67
N MET A 136 8.98 16.96 -9.67
CA MET A 136 8.02 18.07 -9.73
C MET A 136 6.99 18.01 -8.59
N SER A 137 6.53 16.81 -8.21
CA SER A 137 5.65 16.60 -7.06
C SER A 137 6.33 17.04 -5.76
N ARG A 138 7.53 16.52 -5.48
CA ARG A 138 8.31 16.88 -4.29
C ARG A 138 8.64 18.38 -4.25
N LEU A 139 9.00 18.97 -5.38
CA LEU A 139 9.27 20.42 -5.48
C LEU A 139 8.02 21.26 -5.17
N THR A 140 6.86 20.83 -5.66
CA THR A 140 5.58 21.52 -5.42
C THR A 140 5.20 21.46 -3.94
N VAL A 141 5.39 20.30 -3.29
CA VAL A 141 5.19 20.16 -1.84
C VAL A 141 6.13 21.06 -1.04
N VAL A 142 7.42 21.11 -1.40
CA VAL A 142 8.41 21.98 -0.74
C VAL A 142 8.03 23.45 -0.90
N LEU A 143 7.66 23.88 -2.10
CA LEU A 143 7.22 25.26 -2.35
C LEU A 143 5.96 25.58 -1.55
N ALA A 144 4.96 24.70 -1.55
CA ALA A 144 3.74 24.88 -0.77
C ALA A 144 4.04 25.03 0.72
N LEU A 145 4.90 24.17 1.29
CA LEU A 145 5.32 24.27 2.69
C LEU A 145 6.08 25.57 2.98
N LEU A 146 6.94 26.02 2.06
CA LEU A 146 7.73 27.24 2.21
C LEU A 146 6.87 28.50 2.28
N PHE A 147 5.70 28.52 1.62
CA PHE A 147 4.73 29.62 1.75
C PHE A 147 3.75 29.43 2.91
N LEU A 148 3.30 28.20 3.14
CA LEU A 148 2.28 27.92 4.13
C LEU A 148 2.79 28.09 5.57
N VAL A 149 3.99 27.59 5.88
CA VAL A 149 4.53 27.62 7.24
C VAL A 149 4.69 29.04 7.77
N PRO A 150 5.29 30.01 7.03
CA PRO A 150 5.41 31.39 7.49
C PRO A 150 4.06 32.08 7.71
N VAL A 151 3.09 31.86 6.81
CA VAL A 151 1.74 32.45 6.95
C VAL A 151 1.05 31.91 8.20
N THR A 152 1.11 30.60 8.42
CA THR A 152 0.49 29.94 9.57
C THR A 152 1.14 30.42 10.87
N LEU A 153 2.47 30.53 10.91
CA LEU A 153 3.23 31.05 12.05
C LEU A 153 2.91 32.52 12.32
N GLY A 154 2.80 33.34 11.26
CA GLY A 154 2.43 34.75 11.36
C GLY A 154 1.04 34.96 11.95
N LEU A 155 0.05 34.18 11.49
CA LEU A 155 -1.31 34.18 12.06
C LEU A 155 -1.31 33.75 13.53
N PHE A 156 -0.51 32.74 13.87
CA PHE A 156 -0.42 32.24 15.24
C PHE A 156 0.20 33.28 16.19
N ILE A 157 1.35 33.85 15.84
CA ILE A 157 2.03 34.89 16.62
C ILE A 157 1.17 36.15 16.71
N GLY A 158 0.60 36.60 15.59
CA GLY A 158 -0.30 37.76 15.55
C GLY A 158 -1.53 37.56 16.43
N GLY A 159 -2.12 36.36 16.41
CA GLY A 159 -3.22 35.98 17.28
C GLY A 159 -2.86 36.08 18.77
N ILE A 160 -1.71 35.55 19.18
CA ILE A 160 -1.23 35.65 20.58
C ILE A 160 -1.05 37.12 21.00
N VAL A 161 -0.42 37.93 20.16
CA VAL A 161 -0.18 39.35 20.48
C VAL A 161 -1.49 40.13 20.61
N MET A 162 -2.47 39.88 19.74
CA MET A 162 -3.79 40.52 19.82
C MET A 162 -4.56 40.13 21.07
N VAL A 163 -4.53 38.84 21.44
CA VAL A 163 -5.12 38.40 22.72
C VAL A 163 -4.45 39.10 23.90
N GLY A 164 -3.12 39.22 23.90
CA GLY A 164 -2.37 39.92 24.96
C GLY A 164 -2.68 41.42 25.07
N ARG A 165 -3.13 42.06 23.99
CA ARG A 165 -3.56 43.47 23.96
C ARG A 165 -5.02 43.69 24.36
N GLY A 166 -5.78 42.63 24.63
CA GLY A 166 -7.20 42.69 24.95
C GLY A 166 -8.14 42.66 23.72
N GLU A 167 -7.60 42.50 22.51
CA GLU A 167 -8.36 42.29 21.27
C GLU A 167 -8.74 40.81 21.10
N THR A 168 -9.42 40.28 22.12
CA THR A 168 -9.72 38.84 22.23
C THR A 168 -10.50 38.24 21.04
N PRO A 169 -11.52 38.88 20.43
CA PRO A 169 -12.24 38.25 19.31
C PRO A 169 -11.36 38.11 18.07
N THR A 170 -10.60 39.15 17.71
CA THR A 170 -9.72 39.14 16.53
C THR A 170 -8.57 38.15 16.72
N GLY A 171 -7.96 38.15 17.91
CA GLY A 171 -6.89 37.20 18.24
C GLY A 171 -7.37 35.74 18.23
N ALA A 172 -8.57 35.46 18.74
CA ALA A 172 -9.15 34.13 18.69
C ALA A 172 -9.42 33.65 17.26
N VAL A 173 -9.96 34.52 16.38
CA VAL A 173 -10.16 34.19 14.96
C VAL A 173 -8.84 33.88 14.26
N ALA A 174 -7.79 34.67 14.50
CA ALA A 174 -6.47 34.43 13.92
C ALA A 174 -5.87 33.08 14.35
N LEU A 175 -6.01 32.69 15.62
CA LEU A 175 -5.55 31.41 16.13
C LEU A 175 -6.32 30.22 15.55
N VAL A 176 -7.65 30.34 15.42
CA VAL A 176 -8.48 29.32 14.78
C VAL A 176 -8.12 29.17 13.30
N ALA A 177 -7.91 30.28 12.59
CA ALA A 177 -7.48 30.26 11.19
C ALA A 177 -6.09 29.61 11.01
N ALA A 178 -5.14 29.89 11.90
CA ALA A 178 -3.83 29.26 11.90
C ALA A 178 -3.92 27.74 12.15
N GLY A 179 -4.69 27.32 13.15
CA GLY A 179 -4.92 25.90 13.43
C GLY A 179 -5.58 25.18 12.26
N TRP A 180 -6.56 25.82 11.62
CA TRP A 180 -7.24 25.28 10.44
C TRP A 180 -6.33 25.18 9.22
N MET A 181 -5.54 26.22 8.90
CA MET A 181 -4.56 26.18 7.80
C MET A 181 -3.49 25.11 8.04
N GLY A 182 -2.94 25.04 9.26
CA GLY A 182 -1.95 24.01 9.61
C GLY A 182 -2.52 22.60 9.41
N TRP A 183 -3.74 22.35 9.90
CA TRP A 183 -4.40 21.06 9.72
C TRP A 183 -4.72 20.76 8.25
N TYR A 184 -5.39 21.68 7.56
CA TYR A 184 -5.94 21.45 6.22
C TYR A 184 -4.86 21.39 5.15
N CYS A 185 -3.78 22.16 5.29
CA CYS A 185 -2.75 22.25 4.27
C CYS A 185 -1.53 21.38 4.60
N CYS A 186 -1.10 21.24 5.86
CA CYS A 186 0.08 20.40 6.16
C CYS A 186 -0.25 18.91 6.12
N PHE A 187 -1.45 18.47 6.53
CA PHE A 187 -1.77 17.05 6.60
C PHE A 187 -1.79 16.35 5.22
N PRO A 188 -2.42 16.90 4.17
CA PRO A 188 -2.36 16.31 2.83
C PRO A 188 -0.96 16.39 2.22
N LEU A 189 -0.21 17.45 2.49
CA LEU A 189 1.16 17.61 1.99
C LEU A 189 2.12 16.58 2.63
N LEU A 190 1.93 16.26 3.91
CA LEU A 190 2.68 15.18 4.59
C LEU A 190 2.29 13.80 4.06
N ALA A 191 1.01 13.57 3.79
CA ALA A 191 0.55 12.33 3.16
C ALA A 191 1.12 12.15 1.74
N LEU A 192 1.18 13.23 0.95
CA LEU A 192 1.83 13.24 -0.37
C LEU A 192 3.34 13.03 -0.29
N TRP A 193 4.01 13.63 0.71
CA TRP A 193 5.44 13.47 0.92
C TRP A 193 5.83 12.03 1.25
N ASN A 194 5.00 11.35 2.05
CA ASN A 194 5.23 9.96 2.46
C ASN A 194 4.69 8.92 1.45
N GLY A 195 3.98 9.34 0.42
CA GLY A 195 3.25 8.43 -0.49
C GLY A 195 4.09 7.81 -1.61
N ASP A 196 5.33 8.23 -1.81
CA ASP A 196 6.07 8.03 -3.07
C ASP A 196 7.28 7.07 -2.97
N GLU A 197 7.54 6.43 -1.83
CA GLU A 197 8.76 5.60 -1.67
C GLU A 197 8.54 4.11 -2.00
N ASP A 198 7.30 3.64 -2.16
CA ASP A 198 7.01 2.22 -2.41
C ASP A 198 6.21 2.00 -3.70
N GLU A 199 6.80 2.20 -4.88
CA GLU A 199 6.31 1.56 -6.10
C GLU A 199 7.31 1.66 -7.26
N GLU A 200 7.99 0.55 -7.54
CA GLU A 200 7.71 -0.28 -8.72
C GLU A 200 8.81 -1.37 -8.83
N GLN A 201 8.58 -2.49 -8.15
CA GLN A 201 9.29 -3.73 -8.45
C GLN A 201 8.52 -4.40 -9.57
N ASP A 202 9.03 -4.28 -10.79
CA ASP A 202 8.44 -4.88 -11.99
C ASP A 202 8.10 -6.36 -11.70
N PRO A 203 6.84 -6.79 -11.82
CA PRO A 203 6.52 -8.20 -11.75
C PRO A 203 7.31 -8.90 -12.87
N PRO A 204 7.96 -10.06 -12.60
CA PRO A 204 8.67 -10.77 -13.63
C PRO A 204 7.70 -11.05 -14.77
N ALA A 205 8.10 -10.68 -15.99
CA ALA A 205 7.41 -10.96 -17.24
C ALA A 205 7.42 -12.48 -17.49
N GLY A 206 6.72 -13.24 -16.65
CA GLY A 206 6.44 -14.66 -16.81
C GLY A 206 5.06 -14.80 -17.43
N GLY A 207 5.02 -15.14 -18.72
CA GLY A 207 3.81 -15.51 -19.41
C GLY A 207 3.16 -16.72 -18.76
N TYR A 208 1.98 -16.52 -18.18
CA TYR A 208 1.06 -17.60 -17.87
C TYR A 208 0.20 -17.81 -19.12
N ASP A 209 0.68 -18.68 -20.02
CA ASP A 209 -0.15 -19.27 -21.05
C ASP A 209 -1.21 -20.13 -20.35
N ALA A 210 -2.38 -19.52 -20.14
CA ALA A 210 -3.57 -20.18 -19.64
C ALA A 210 -4.07 -21.17 -20.71
N ALA A 211 -3.55 -22.40 -20.65
CA ALA A 211 -4.16 -23.54 -21.30
C ALA A 211 -5.56 -23.74 -20.69
N ALA A 212 -6.57 -23.38 -21.46
CA ALA A 212 -7.96 -23.69 -21.21
C ALA A 212 -8.15 -25.21 -21.32
N ASP A 213 -8.14 -25.91 -20.18
CA ASP A 213 -8.48 -27.32 -20.12
C ASP A 213 -9.68 -27.56 -19.18
N GLY A 214 -10.43 -28.60 -19.50
CA GLY A 214 -11.86 -28.80 -19.23
C GLY A 214 -12.37 -28.44 -17.84
N SER A 215 -13.47 -27.67 -17.85
CA SER A 215 -14.28 -27.31 -16.69
C SER A 215 -14.95 -28.55 -16.06
N VAL A 216 -14.23 -29.19 -15.13
CA VAL A 216 -14.85 -30.05 -14.12
C VAL A 216 -15.84 -29.18 -13.33
N PRO A 217 -17.11 -29.60 -13.13
CA PRO A 217 -18.07 -28.85 -12.32
C PRO A 217 -17.54 -28.74 -10.90
N MET A 218 -16.97 -27.57 -10.60
CA MET A 218 -16.34 -27.24 -9.33
C MET A 218 -17.45 -27.17 -8.28
N ALA A 219 -17.48 -28.16 -7.38
CA ALA A 219 -18.33 -28.11 -6.20
C ALA A 219 -18.13 -26.75 -5.52
N ALA A 220 -19.23 -26.11 -5.10
CA ALA A 220 -19.17 -24.79 -4.49
C ALA A 220 -18.10 -24.82 -3.37
N PRO A 221 -17.10 -23.93 -3.41
CA PRO A 221 -15.97 -24.01 -2.51
C PRO A 221 -16.47 -23.96 -1.05
N PRO A 222 -15.85 -24.72 -0.14
CA PRO A 222 -16.22 -24.71 1.27
C PRO A 222 -16.25 -23.26 1.77
N GLN A 223 -17.32 -22.89 2.47
CA GLN A 223 -17.43 -21.54 3.02
C GLN A 223 -16.37 -21.36 4.10
N LEU A 224 -15.31 -20.63 3.78
CA LEU A 224 -14.24 -20.29 4.71
C LEU A 224 -14.77 -19.27 5.74
N SER A 225 -14.17 -19.24 6.93
CA SER A 225 -14.44 -18.18 7.93
C SER A 225 -13.57 -16.96 7.64
N LEU A 226 -13.94 -15.79 8.18
CA LEU A 226 -13.21 -14.54 7.95
C LEU A 226 -11.69 -14.66 8.26
N PRO A 227 -11.26 -15.24 9.40
CA PRO A 227 -9.83 -15.42 9.67
C PRO A 227 -9.14 -16.37 8.68
N GLU A 228 -9.82 -17.42 8.22
CA GLU A 228 -9.31 -18.34 7.19
C GLU A 228 -9.13 -17.65 5.84
N GLU A 229 -10.10 -16.84 5.38
CA GLU A 229 -9.97 -16.05 4.16
C GLU A 229 -8.84 -15.03 4.25
N PHE A 230 -8.73 -14.33 5.38
CA PHE A 230 -7.67 -13.35 5.63
C PHE A 230 -6.29 -14.01 5.60
N LEU A 231 -6.15 -15.17 6.26
CA LEU A 231 -4.88 -15.91 6.33
C LEU A 231 -4.40 -16.35 4.93
N LEU A 232 -5.30 -16.73 4.03
CA LEU A 232 -4.94 -17.05 2.64
C LEU A 232 -4.40 -15.83 1.87
N LEU A 233 -4.86 -14.63 2.20
CA LEU A 233 -4.37 -13.39 1.60
C LEU A 233 -3.01 -13.00 2.16
N VAL A 234 -2.82 -13.12 3.48
CA VAL A 234 -1.57 -12.79 4.18
C VAL A 234 -0.38 -13.60 3.71
N HIS A 235 -0.59 -14.88 3.37
CA HIS A 235 0.48 -15.68 2.78
C HIS A 235 0.74 -15.21 1.34
N ASP A 236 2.01 -14.93 1.06
CA ASP A 236 2.45 -14.62 -0.29
C ASP A 236 2.44 -15.87 -1.19
N ARG A 237 2.70 -15.68 -2.49
CA ARG A 237 2.77 -16.78 -3.46
C ARG A 237 3.90 -17.79 -3.20
N TYR A 238 4.86 -17.44 -2.35
CA TYR A 238 6.02 -18.24 -1.95
C TYR A 238 5.85 -18.87 -0.57
N GLY A 239 4.65 -18.78 0.00
CA GLY A 239 4.27 -19.32 1.30
C GLY A 239 4.88 -18.62 2.50
N GLY A 240 5.42 -17.40 2.30
CA GLY A 240 5.91 -16.53 3.37
C GLY A 240 4.83 -15.59 3.89
N VAL A 241 5.09 -15.00 5.06
CA VAL A 241 4.29 -13.92 5.66
C VAL A 241 5.20 -12.73 5.90
N HIS A 242 4.82 -11.54 5.41
CA HIS A 242 5.64 -10.33 5.51
C HIS A 242 5.99 -9.94 6.96
N ASP A 243 5.00 -9.93 7.85
CA ASP A 243 5.17 -9.67 9.29
C ASP A 243 4.30 -10.65 10.06
N LEU A 244 4.94 -11.64 10.70
CA LEU A 244 4.25 -12.70 11.42
C LEU A 244 3.43 -12.17 12.61
N HIS A 245 3.95 -11.16 13.31
CA HIS A 245 3.26 -10.58 14.47
C HIS A 245 2.03 -9.78 14.04
N GLN A 246 2.17 -8.97 12.99
CA GLN A 246 1.06 -8.24 12.40
C GLN A 246 -0.04 -9.20 11.91
N ALA A 247 0.36 -10.25 11.18
CA ALA A 247 -0.54 -11.29 10.70
C ALA A 247 -1.29 -11.99 11.84
N ALA A 248 -0.59 -12.30 12.93
CA ALA A 248 -1.16 -12.93 14.11
C ALA A 248 -2.24 -12.05 14.77
N VAL A 249 -1.93 -10.78 14.99
CA VAL A 249 -2.90 -9.82 15.58
C VAL A 249 -4.09 -9.59 14.64
N ALA A 250 -3.86 -9.47 13.34
CA ALA A 250 -4.92 -9.30 12.36
C ALA A 250 -5.80 -10.56 12.21
N CYS A 251 -5.24 -11.76 12.37
CA CYS A 251 -6.00 -13.01 12.43
C CYS A 251 -6.93 -13.03 13.66
N ALA A 252 -6.44 -12.64 14.84
CA ALA A 252 -7.28 -12.49 16.02
C ALA A 252 -8.36 -11.40 15.86
N ALA A 253 -8.04 -10.32 15.15
CA ALA A 253 -9.03 -9.29 14.79
C ALA A 253 -10.11 -9.85 13.86
N ALA A 254 -9.73 -10.70 12.90
CA ALA A 254 -10.66 -11.40 12.01
C ALA A 254 -11.57 -12.40 12.76
N GLU A 255 -11.08 -13.06 13.82
CA GLU A 255 -11.93 -13.86 14.72
C GLU A 255 -13.06 -13.02 15.34
N LEU A 256 -12.74 -11.83 15.86
CA LEU A 256 -13.75 -10.90 16.39
C LEU A 256 -14.67 -10.37 15.28
N GLY A 257 -14.15 -10.12 14.08
CA GLY A 257 -14.94 -9.73 12.91
C GLY A 257 -15.98 -10.78 12.53
N GLU A 258 -15.61 -12.06 12.50
CA GLU A 258 -16.53 -13.18 12.23
C GLU A 258 -17.60 -13.30 13.33
N LEU A 259 -17.23 -13.14 14.61
CA LEU A 259 -18.19 -13.13 15.71
C LEU A 259 -19.15 -11.93 15.65
N ALA A 260 -18.68 -10.77 15.18
CA ALA A 260 -19.51 -9.59 14.95
C ALA A 260 -20.49 -9.79 13.78
N LEU A 261 -20.05 -10.41 12.67
CA LEU A 261 -20.92 -10.81 11.55
C LEU A 261 -22.04 -11.76 12.03
N ARG A 262 -21.73 -12.64 12.99
CA ARG A 262 -22.68 -13.57 13.63
C ARG A 262 -23.50 -12.93 14.75
N ARG A 263 -23.38 -11.62 14.98
CA ARG A 263 -24.09 -10.85 16.01
C ARG A 263 -23.87 -11.35 17.44
N ARG A 264 -22.73 -12.00 17.71
CA ARG A 264 -22.37 -12.50 19.04
C ARG A 264 -21.70 -11.45 19.91
N LEU A 265 -20.99 -10.52 19.28
CA LEU A 265 -20.34 -9.40 19.96
C LEU A 265 -20.38 -8.14 19.11
N ARG A 266 -20.00 -7.03 19.73
CA ARG A 266 -19.62 -5.79 19.04
C ARG A 266 -18.44 -5.16 19.74
N VAL A 267 -17.65 -4.40 19.00
CA VAL A 267 -16.54 -3.61 19.55
C VAL A 267 -16.99 -2.17 19.61
N VAL A 268 -17.04 -1.61 20.82
CA VAL A 268 -17.52 -0.24 21.06
C VAL A 268 -16.32 0.66 21.32
N PRO A 269 -16.23 1.82 20.65
CA PRO A 269 -15.15 2.76 20.90
C PRO A 269 -15.27 3.37 22.30
N GLN A 270 -14.14 3.61 22.97
CA GLN A 270 -14.19 4.25 24.29
C GLN A 270 -14.69 5.69 24.20
N LYS A 271 -14.30 6.41 23.13
CA LYS A 271 -14.76 7.76 22.85
C LYS A 271 -14.80 7.97 21.34
N LYS A 272 -16.01 8.25 20.83
CA LYS A 272 -16.27 8.62 19.44
C LYS A 272 -16.67 10.09 19.41
N VAL A 273 -15.98 10.90 18.61
CA VAL A 273 -16.32 12.32 18.41
C VAL A 273 -16.53 12.59 16.94
N ARG A 274 -17.54 13.37 16.59
CA ARG A 274 -17.79 13.76 15.21
C ARG A 274 -17.15 15.11 14.93
N LEU A 275 -16.11 15.13 14.10
CA LEU A 275 -15.37 16.33 13.74
C LEU A 275 -15.52 16.59 12.23
N PHE A 276 -16.13 17.72 11.86
CA PHE A 276 -16.41 18.07 10.45
C PHE A 276 -17.16 16.99 9.66
N GLY A 277 -18.10 16.30 10.32
CA GLY A 277 -18.88 15.22 9.71
C GLY A 277 -18.15 13.87 9.61
N LEU A 278 -16.88 13.80 10.02
CA LEU A 278 -16.09 12.57 10.14
C LEU A 278 -16.17 12.02 11.57
N ASP A 279 -16.30 10.71 11.68
CA ASP A 279 -16.21 10.03 12.97
C ASP A 279 -14.73 9.82 13.33
N ALA A 280 -14.28 10.49 14.38
CA ALA A 280 -12.94 10.36 14.93
C ALA A 280 -12.99 9.52 16.21
N TYR A 281 -12.15 8.49 16.24
CA TYR A 281 -12.00 7.57 17.37
C TYR A 281 -10.84 8.06 18.24
N LEU A 282 -11.16 8.62 19.41
CA LEU A 282 -10.14 9.14 20.31
C LEU A 282 -9.57 8.00 21.14
N THR A 283 -8.28 7.74 20.95
CA THR A 283 -7.51 6.70 21.66
C THR A 283 -6.79 7.23 22.91
N ALA A 284 -7.15 8.43 23.37
CA ALA A 284 -6.57 9.07 24.54
C ALA A 284 -6.74 8.15 25.78
N GLY A 285 -5.64 7.57 26.25
CA GLY A 285 -5.62 6.56 27.33
C GLY A 285 -5.21 5.15 26.91
N GLY A 286 -4.79 4.94 25.66
CA GLY A 286 -4.11 3.71 25.21
C GLY A 286 -5.02 2.51 24.90
N SER A 287 -6.34 2.65 25.10
CA SER A 287 -7.34 1.64 24.73
C SER A 287 -8.36 2.26 23.76
N PRO A 288 -8.43 1.81 22.49
CA PRO A 288 -9.32 2.41 21.49
C PRO A 288 -10.77 1.94 21.63
N GLY A 289 -10.99 0.74 22.17
CA GLY A 289 -12.32 0.15 22.27
C GLY A 289 -12.40 -0.97 23.30
N ARG A 290 -13.63 -1.42 23.53
CA ARG A 290 -13.96 -2.55 24.40
C ARG A 290 -14.86 -3.54 23.68
N ILE A 291 -14.68 -4.81 23.98
CA ILE A 291 -15.47 -5.91 23.43
C ILE A 291 -16.70 -6.11 24.31
N HIS A 292 -17.88 -5.94 23.72
CA HIS A 292 -19.16 -6.18 24.36
C HIS A 292 -19.78 -7.46 23.80
N LEU A 293 -19.98 -8.46 24.67
CA LEU A 293 -20.74 -9.66 24.33
C LEU A 293 -22.22 -9.32 24.25
N LEU A 294 -22.85 -9.72 23.14
CA LEU A 294 -24.27 -9.54 22.89
C LEU A 294 -25.02 -10.85 23.13
N ASP A 295 -24.44 -11.96 22.69
CA ASP A 295 -25.02 -13.29 22.77
C ASP A 295 -23.89 -14.33 22.90
N THR A 296 -23.99 -15.20 23.90
CA THR A 296 -23.03 -16.28 24.18
C THR A 296 -23.51 -17.64 23.69
N THR A 297 -24.63 -17.68 22.97
CA THR A 297 -25.14 -18.92 22.35
C THR A 297 -24.12 -19.47 21.36
N PRO A 298 -23.87 -20.81 21.36
CA PRO A 298 -22.98 -21.44 20.41
C PRO A 298 -23.27 -21.06 18.95
N THR A 299 -22.20 -20.94 18.18
CA THR A 299 -22.20 -20.57 16.75
C THR A 299 -22.13 -21.79 15.84
N GLY A 300 -21.77 -22.96 16.39
CA GLY A 300 -21.50 -24.18 15.63
C GLY A 300 -20.08 -24.24 15.06
N LEU A 301 -19.26 -23.22 15.29
CA LEU A 301 -17.84 -23.23 14.97
C LEU A 301 -17.03 -23.44 16.25
N ALA A 302 -16.33 -24.58 16.36
CA ALA A 302 -15.64 -24.96 17.58
C ALA A 302 -14.63 -23.91 18.08
N TRP A 303 -13.86 -23.27 17.18
CA TRP A 303 -12.92 -22.22 17.56
C TRP A 303 -13.65 -20.96 18.06
N ALA A 304 -14.75 -20.58 17.43
CA ALA A 304 -15.50 -19.37 17.75
C ALA A 304 -16.24 -19.53 19.09
N ASP A 305 -16.75 -20.74 19.37
CA ASP A 305 -17.38 -21.10 20.63
C ASP A 305 -16.35 -21.09 21.78
N GLY A 306 -15.12 -21.53 21.50
CA GLY A 306 -13.98 -21.38 22.41
C GLY A 306 -13.66 -19.93 22.74
N VAL A 307 -13.57 -19.07 21.71
CA VAL A 307 -13.33 -17.62 21.87
C VAL A 307 -14.46 -16.94 22.64
N LEU A 308 -15.72 -17.28 22.37
CA LEU A 308 -16.86 -16.72 23.11
C LEU A 308 -16.83 -17.10 24.59
N ALA A 309 -16.52 -18.37 24.90
CA ALA A 309 -16.37 -18.83 26.28
C ALA A 309 -15.21 -18.12 27.00
N GLU A 310 -14.09 -17.93 26.31
CA GLU A 310 -12.93 -17.19 26.82
C GLU A 310 -13.29 -15.73 27.13
N LEU A 311 -13.90 -15.02 26.17
CA LEU A 311 -14.34 -13.64 26.33
C LEU A 311 -15.36 -13.49 27.46
N ALA A 312 -16.29 -14.45 27.62
CA ALA A 312 -17.27 -14.44 28.69
C ALA A 312 -16.61 -14.56 30.07
N ARG A 313 -15.60 -15.43 30.18
CA ARG A 313 -14.79 -15.59 31.40
C ARG A 313 -14.00 -14.32 31.72
N LEU A 314 -13.36 -13.71 30.71
CA LEU A 314 -12.61 -12.46 30.89
C LEU A 314 -13.52 -11.31 31.30
N ALA A 315 -14.70 -11.20 30.66
CA ALA A 315 -15.69 -10.18 31.01
C ALA A 315 -16.18 -10.33 32.46
N ALA A 316 -16.40 -11.57 32.92
CA ALA A 316 -16.75 -11.84 34.31
C ALA A 316 -15.62 -11.48 35.29
N ALA A 317 -14.37 -11.76 34.93
CA ALA A 317 -13.20 -11.43 35.76
C ALA A 317 -12.92 -9.92 35.85
N GLU A 318 -13.09 -9.18 34.75
CA GLU A 318 -12.94 -7.72 34.71
C GLU A 318 -14.16 -6.97 35.26
N GLY A 319 -15.27 -7.66 35.53
CA GLY A 319 -16.54 -7.05 35.94
C GLY A 319 -17.17 -6.18 34.85
N GLY A 320 -16.89 -6.45 33.58
CA GLY A 320 -17.33 -5.60 32.48
C GLY A 320 -16.78 -5.97 31.10
N PRO A 321 -16.90 -5.06 30.11
CA PRO A 321 -16.43 -5.27 28.75
C PRO A 321 -14.90 -5.45 28.68
N VAL A 322 -14.44 -6.42 27.88
CA VAL A 322 -13.02 -6.79 27.75
C VAL A 322 -12.23 -5.72 26.98
N ARG A 323 -11.02 -5.42 27.41
CA ARG A 323 -10.13 -4.47 26.71
C ARG A 323 -9.62 -5.05 25.38
N LEU A 324 -9.99 -4.42 24.27
CA LEU A 324 -9.70 -4.91 22.91
C LEU A 324 -8.20 -5.16 22.68
N ARG A 325 -7.35 -4.17 22.96
CA ARG A 325 -5.91 -4.23 22.68
C ARG A 325 -5.21 -5.34 23.47
N THR A 326 -5.56 -5.49 24.74
CA THR A 326 -4.99 -6.52 25.62
C THR A 326 -5.36 -7.90 25.09
N TRP A 327 -6.63 -8.10 24.74
CA TRP A 327 -7.12 -9.36 24.20
C TRP A 327 -6.47 -9.71 22.86
N LEU A 328 -6.44 -8.78 21.90
CA LEU A 328 -5.83 -9.01 20.59
C LEU A 328 -4.36 -9.40 20.67
N ARG A 329 -3.60 -8.74 21.56
CA ARG A 329 -2.18 -9.06 21.77
C ARG A 329 -1.98 -10.47 22.33
N GLN A 330 -2.83 -10.89 23.27
CA GLN A 330 -2.74 -12.23 23.88
C GLN A 330 -3.23 -13.31 22.91
N ARG A 331 -4.34 -13.05 22.22
CA ARG A 331 -4.96 -14.00 21.30
C ARG A 331 -4.18 -14.21 20.01
N GLY A 332 -3.44 -13.20 19.54
CA GLY A 332 -2.68 -13.28 18.29
C GLY A 332 -1.79 -14.53 18.22
N ASP A 333 -1.12 -14.85 19.33
CA ASP A 333 -0.19 -16.00 19.42
C ASP A 333 -0.91 -17.35 19.20
N ASP A 334 -2.20 -17.46 19.54
CA ASP A 334 -2.99 -18.68 19.42
C ASP A 334 -3.83 -18.73 18.12
N ALA A 335 -4.35 -17.60 17.65
CA ALA A 335 -5.30 -17.55 16.54
C ALA A 335 -4.67 -18.02 15.23
N LEU A 336 -3.45 -17.58 14.93
CA LEU A 336 -2.79 -17.87 13.66
C LEU A 336 -2.48 -19.37 13.49
N PRO A 337 -1.85 -20.08 14.45
CA PRO A 337 -1.64 -21.53 14.34
C PRO A 337 -2.95 -22.33 14.18
N VAL A 338 -4.00 -21.97 14.93
CA VAL A 338 -5.30 -22.65 14.87
C VAL A 338 -5.91 -22.58 13.47
N HIS A 339 -5.91 -21.38 12.86
CA HIS A 339 -6.46 -21.20 11.53
C HIS A 339 -5.57 -21.76 10.41
N ARG A 340 -4.23 -21.76 10.57
CA ARG A 340 -3.33 -22.48 9.66
C ARG A 340 -3.65 -23.96 9.62
N GLN A 341 -3.77 -24.59 10.80
CA GLN A 341 -4.08 -26.02 10.89
C GLN A 341 -5.45 -26.34 10.28
N ALA A 342 -6.45 -25.48 10.49
CA ALA A 342 -7.77 -25.65 9.89
C ALA A 342 -7.73 -25.58 8.35
N LEU A 343 -6.96 -24.66 7.77
CA LEU A 343 -6.78 -24.56 6.32
C LEU A 343 -5.99 -25.74 5.73
N ILE A 344 -4.96 -26.22 6.43
CA ILE A 344 -4.21 -27.43 6.06
C ILE A 344 -5.13 -28.64 6.03
N ALA A 345 -5.95 -28.82 7.07
CA ALA A 345 -6.91 -29.92 7.15
C ALA A 345 -7.96 -29.90 6.03
N ARG A 346 -8.23 -28.72 5.45
CA ARG A 346 -9.14 -28.54 4.30
C ARG A 346 -8.43 -28.57 2.94
N ALA A 347 -7.11 -28.79 2.92
CA ALA A 347 -6.28 -28.76 1.71
C ALA A 347 -6.36 -27.42 0.92
N VAL A 348 -6.56 -26.30 1.62
CA VAL A 348 -6.54 -24.94 1.02
C VAL A 348 -5.24 -24.20 1.34
N LEU A 349 -4.46 -24.71 2.30
CA LEU A 349 -3.12 -24.23 2.63
C LEU A 349 -2.17 -25.44 2.67
N PHE A 350 -1.10 -25.40 1.87
CA PHE A 350 -0.14 -26.48 1.77
C PHE A 350 1.09 -26.14 2.62
N HIS A 351 1.37 -26.99 3.60
CA HIS A 351 2.54 -26.84 4.47
C HIS A 351 3.77 -27.49 3.83
N SER A 352 4.87 -26.76 3.78
CA SER A 352 6.20 -27.28 3.42
C SER A 352 7.12 -27.09 4.63
N PRO A 353 7.58 -28.18 5.28
CA PRO A 353 8.58 -28.06 6.32
C PRO A 353 9.86 -27.46 5.70
N GLY A 354 10.48 -26.52 6.40
CA GLY A 354 11.78 -25.97 5.99
C GLY A 354 12.82 -27.09 5.82
N ALA A 355 13.78 -26.89 4.91
CA ALA A 355 14.84 -27.90 4.70
C ALA A 355 15.82 -27.94 5.88
N THR A 356 15.90 -26.85 6.64
CA THR A 356 16.75 -26.69 7.81
C THR A 356 15.94 -26.10 8.98
N SER A 357 16.47 -26.19 10.21
CA SER A 357 15.87 -25.52 11.37
C SER A 357 15.93 -24.00 11.32
N GLU A 358 16.75 -23.44 10.42
CA GLU A 358 16.85 -21.99 10.16
C GLU A 358 15.90 -21.54 9.05
N ASP A 359 15.39 -22.46 8.23
CA ASP A 359 14.39 -22.15 7.22
C ASP A 359 13.01 -22.00 7.87
N ASP A 360 12.47 -20.79 7.78
CA ASP A 360 11.10 -20.52 8.22
C ASP A 360 10.09 -21.44 7.52
N GLU A 361 9.13 -21.90 8.30
CA GLU A 361 8.08 -22.83 7.90
C GLU A 361 7.16 -22.19 6.84
N ARG A 362 7.15 -22.73 5.61
CA ARG A 362 6.41 -22.13 4.48
C ARG A 362 5.02 -22.75 4.34
N HIS A 363 4.05 -21.89 4.02
CA HIS A 363 2.64 -22.24 3.92
C HIS A 363 2.03 -21.65 2.64
N TYR A 364 1.90 -22.48 1.61
CA TYR A 364 1.45 -22.05 0.28
C TYR A 364 -0.07 -22.05 0.20
N PRO A 365 -0.73 -20.90 -0.04
CA PRO A 365 -2.18 -20.87 -0.22
C PRO A 365 -2.57 -21.50 -1.56
N ASP A 366 -3.74 -22.12 -1.63
CA ASP A 366 -4.34 -22.52 -2.90
C ASP A 366 -4.50 -21.27 -3.80
N VAL A 367 -3.81 -21.29 -4.93
CA VAL A 367 -3.70 -20.14 -5.82
C VAL A 367 -5.06 -19.76 -6.42
N ALA A 368 -5.92 -20.73 -6.72
CA ALA A 368 -7.23 -20.47 -7.28
C ALA A 368 -8.16 -19.82 -6.26
N VAL A 369 -8.17 -20.32 -5.02
CA VAL A 369 -8.97 -19.74 -3.92
C VAL A 369 -8.47 -18.33 -3.58
N ARG A 370 -7.16 -18.14 -3.42
CA ARG A 370 -6.57 -16.81 -3.15
C ARG A 370 -6.90 -15.81 -4.25
N ASN A 371 -6.73 -16.20 -5.53
CA ASN A 371 -7.03 -15.32 -6.66
C ASN A 371 -8.52 -14.98 -6.77
N SER A 372 -9.41 -15.93 -6.41
CA SER A 372 -10.84 -15.66 -6.34
C SER A 372 -11.18 -14.62 -5.26
N LEU A 373 -10.56 -14.73 -4.07
CA LEU A 373 -10.72 -13.73 -3.00
C LEU A 373 -10.22 -12.35 -3.44
N ILE A 374 -9.02 -12.27 -4.00
CA ILE A 374 -8.45 -11.00 -4.52
C ILE A 374 -9.37 -10.40 -5.60
N SER A 375 -9.86 -11.22 -6.53
CA SER A 375 -10.75 -10.76 -7.61
C SER A 375 -12.08 -10.21 -7.06
N ARG A 376 -12.63 -10.83 -6.00
CA ARG A 376 -13.83 -10.35 -5.31
C ARG A 376 -13.57 -8.99 -4.64
N LEU A 377 -12.45 -8.86 -3.92
CA LEU A 377 -12.07 -7.60 -3.27
C LEU A 377 -11.87 -6.48 -4.29
N LYS A 378 -11.20 -6.76 -5.42
CA LYS A 378 -11.05 -5.81 -6.53
C LYS A 378 -12.39 -5.37 -7.10
N ALA A 379 -13.31 -6.31 -7.34
CA ALA A 379 -14.62 -5.99 -7.88
C ALA A 379 -15.42 -5.05 -6.96
N VAL A 380 -15.28 -5.17 -5.64
CA VAL A 380 -15.90 -4.25 -4.68
C VAL A 380 -15.16 -2.92 -4.60
N ALA A 381 -13.82 -2.91 -4.58
CA ALA A 381 -13.03 -1.67 -4.58
C ALA A 381 -13.28 -0.82 -5.84
N GLU A 382 -13.50 -1.46 -6.99
CA GLU A 382 -13.85 -0.83 -8.26
C GLU A 382 -15.35 -0.51 -8.39
N GLU A 383 -16.15 -0.68 -7.33
CA GLU A 383 -17.61 -0.47 -7.31
C GLU A 383 -18.39 -1.28 -8.37
N ARG A 384 -17.79 -2.34 -8.91
CA ARG A 384 -18.48 -3.27 -9.83
C ARG A 384 -19.48 -4.17 -9.10
N VAL A 385 -19.28 -4.38 -7.80
CA VAL A 385 -20.15 -5.17 -6.93
C VAL A 385 -20.44 -4.35 -5.67
N ALA A 386 -21.67 -4.45 -5.16
CA ALA A 386 -22.05 -3.80 -3.92
C ALA A 386 -21.24 -4.34 -2.74
N MET A 387 -20.84 -3.44 -1.83
CA MET A 387 -20.09 -3.81 -0.65
C MET A 387 -21.01 -4.48 0.38
N ASP A 388 -20.69 -5.72 0.76
CA ASP A 388 -21.36 -6.41 1.86
C ASP A 388 -20.57 -6.28 3.18
N GLU A 389 -21.21 -6.72 4.27
CA GLU A 389 -20.65 -6.64 5.63
C GLU A 389 -19.31 -7.35 5.77
N ARG A 390 -19.17 -8.52 5.13
CA ARG A 390 -17.97 -9.37 5.23
C ARG A 390 -16.81 -8.77 4.44
N THR A 391 -17.09 -8.29 3.24
CA THR A 391 -16.10 -7.69 2.34
C THR A 391 -15.59 -6.37 2.91
N MET A 392 -16.45 -5.58 3.56
CA MET A 392 -16.02 -4.39 4.31
C MET A 392 -14.96 -4.74 5.37
N LEU A 393 -15.26 -5.72 6.24
CA LEU A 393 -14.31 -6.19 7.26
C LEU A 393 -13.01 -6.72 6.64
N MET A 394 -13.11 -7.47 5.55
CA MET A 394 -11.93 -7.99 4.85
C MET A 394 -11.06 -6.87 4.26
N LEU A 395 -11.66 -5.87 3.60
CA LEU A 395 -10.93 -4.73 3.05
C LEU A 395 -10.20 -3.94 4.14
N ASP A 396 -10.86 -3.69 5.27
CA ASP A 396 -10.28 -3.00 6.42
C ASP A 396 -9.08 -3.78 7.02
N LEU A 397 -9.20 -5.10 7.14
CA LEU A 397 -8.11 -5.96 7.63
C LEU A 397 -6.93 -6.01 6.64
N VAL A 398 -7.22 -6.11 5.35
CA VAL A 398 -6.22 -6.12 4.27
C VAL A 398 -5.48 -4.77 4.17
N GLU A 399 -6.20 -3.65 4.33
CA GLU A 399 -5.59 -2.32 4.40
C GLU A 399 -4.71 -2.18 5.67
N ALA A 400 -5.21 -2.63 6.82
CA ALA A 400 -4.46 -2.56 8.07
C ALA A 400 -3.20 -3.45 8.09
N ALA A 401 -3.24 -4.58 7.40
CA ALA A 401 -2.09 -5.46 7.18
C ALA A 401 -1.14 -4.95 6.07
N GLY A 402 -1.43 -3.81 5.43
CA GLY A 402 -0.58 -3.24 4.37
C GLY A 402 -0.57 -4.06 3.07
N LEU A 403 -1.57 -4.91 2.86
CA LEU A 403 -1.67 -5.80 1.68
C LEU A 403 -2.46 -5.17 0.52
N ASN A 404 -3.09 -4.01 0.75
CA ASN A 404 -3.87 -3.30 -0.25
C ASN A 404 -3.07 -2.96 -1.52
N LYS A 405 -1.80 -2.52 -1.37
CA LYS A 405 -0.91 -2.25 -2.52
C LYS A 405 -0.59 -3.53 -3.30
N GLU A 406 -0.20 -4.61 -2.60
CA GLU A 406 0.11 -5.91 -3.22
C GLU A 406 -1.05 -6.43 -4.09
N PHE A 407 -2.28 -6.22 -3.63
CA PHE A 407 -3.47 -6.65 -4.34
C PHE A 407 -4.05 -5.61 -5.29
N GLY A 408 -3.46 -4.42 -5.43
CA GLY A 408 -4.02 -3.33 -6.25
C GLY A 408 -5.40 -2.88 -5.77
N LEU A 409 -5.67 -2.94 -4.47
CA LEU A 409 -6.91 -2.51 -3.82
C LEU A 409 -6.83 -1.02 -3.44
N VAL A 410 -6.56 -0.17 -4.43
CA VAL A 410 -6.45 1.27 -4.20
C VAL A 410 -7.84 1.89 -4.22
N LEU A 411 -8.37 2.16 -3.02
CA LEU A 411 -9.56 2.99 -2.90
C LEU A 411 -9.22 4.43 -3.29
N THR A 412 -10.04 5.02 -4.16
CA THR A 412 -9.91 6.43 -4.51
C THR A 412 -10.04 7.31 -3.27
N PRO A 413 -9.39 8.49 -3.21
CA PRO A 413 -9.52 9.39 -2.07
C PRO A 413 -10.98 9.74 -1.72
N ARG A 414 -11.85 9.81 -2.73
CA ARG A 414 -13.29 10.01 -2.55
C ARG A 414 -13.94 8.81 -1.87
N GLN A 415 -13.67 7.60 -2.35
CA GLN A 415 -14.18 6.37 -1.72
C GLN A 415 -13.71 6.24 -0.28
N ARG A 416 -12.43 6.50 0.00
CA ARG A 416 -11.91 6.51 1.38
C ARG A 416 -12.63 7.53 2.26
N LEU A 417 -12.90 8.72 1.73
CA LEU A 417 -13.63 9.75 2.47
C LEU A 417 -15.09 9.37 2.70
N ASP A 418 -15.77 8.83 1.68
CA ASP A 418 -17.15 8.37 1.79
C ASP A 418 -17.23 7.20 2.78
N TYR A 419 -16.29 6.27 2.70
CA TYR A 419 -16.10 5.16 3.64
C TYR A 419 -15.95 5.67 5.08
N ALA A 420 -15.02 6.60 5.33
CA ALA A 420 -14.78 7.19 6.65
C ALA A 420 -15.96 8.01 7.19
N ARG A 421 -16.81 8.55 6.30
CA ARG A 421 -18.06 9.23 6.67
C ARG A 421 -19.23 8.26 6.90
N GLY A 422 -19.05 6.98 6.58
CA GLY A 422 -20.13 6.00 6.56
C GLY A 422 -21.16 6.27 5.47
N THR A 423 -20.77 6.95 4.39
CA THR A 423 -21.58 7.25 3.19
C THR A 423 -21.17 6.39 1.99
N GLY A 424 -21.86 6.52 0.86
CA GLY A 424 -21.55 5.74 -0.35
C GLY A 424 -21.84 4.24 -0.19
N ALA A 425 -20.91 3.39 -0.61
CA ALA A 425 -21.07 1.93 -0.62
C ALA A 425 -21.35 1.32 0.77
N VAL A 426 -20.93 1.99 1.86
CA VAL A 426 -21.12 1.52 3.24
C VAL A 426 -22.33 2.15 3.94
N ALA A 427 -23.10 2.99 3.25
CA ALA A 427 -24.24 3.68 3.85
C ALA A 427 -25.32 2.71 4.35
N ALA A 428 -25.53 1.61 3.64
CA ALA A 428 -26.52 0.58 3.98
C ALA A 428 -26.06 -0.38 5.10
N LEU A 429 -24.76 -0.38 5.45
CA LEU A 429 -24.20 -1.30 6.43
C LEU A 429 -24.49 -0.85 7.87
N PRO A 430 -24.72 -1.78 8.82
CA PRO A 430 -24.98 -1.44 10.23
C PRO A 430 -23.84 -0.63 10.85
N VAL A 431 -24.20 0.44 11.57
CA VAL A 431 -23.24 1.35 12.22
C VAL A 431 -22.33 0.62 13.21
N ASP A 432 -22.90 -0.26 14.04
CA ASP A 432 -22.14 -1.05 15.02
C ASP A 432 -21.06 -1.92 14.37
N LEU A 433 -21.31 -2.42 13.16
CA LEU A 433 -20.34 -3.23 12.42
C LEU A 433 -19.25 -2.36 11.77
N LYS A 434 -19.60 -1.17 11.27
CA LYS A 434 -18.62 -0.19 10.77
C LYS A 434 -17.66 0.24 11.87
N ASP A 435 -18.19 0.59 13.04
CA ASP A 435 -17.39 0.97 14.20
C ASP A 435 -16.49 -0.20 14.64
N THR A 436 -17.02 -1.43 14.63
CA THR A 436 -16.24 -2.64 14.92
C THR A 436 -15.11 -2.82 13.92
N SER A 437 -15.39 -2.74 12.62
CA SER A 437 -14.42 -2.89 11.54
C SER A 437 -13.27 -1.88 11.65
N THR A 438 -13.60 -0.60 11.84
CA THR A 438 -12.60 0.47 12.01
C THR A 438 -11.76 0.27 13.28
N LEU A 439 -12.35 -0.16 14.39
CA LEU A 439 -11.60 -0.40 15.63
C LEU A 439 -10.67 -1.61 15.53
N LEU A 440 -11.09 -2.65 14.82
CA LEU A 440 -10.28 -3.84 14.59
C LEU A 440 -9.09 -3.52 13.67
N SER A 441 -9.32 -2.79 12.57
CA SER A 441 -8.25 -2.40 11.64
C SER A 441 -7.23 -1.47 12.29
N MET A 442 -7.67 -0.46 13.06
CA MET A 442 -6.75 0.42 13.80
C MET A 442 -5.87 -0.31 14.82
N MET A 443 -6.24 -1.53 15.25
CA MET A 443 -5.50 -2.33 16.23
C MET A 443 -4.49 -3.30 15.65
N VAL A 444 -4.52 -3.50 14.33
CA VAL A 444 -3.44 -4.21 13.66
C VAL A 444 -2.19 -3.32 13.70
N PRO A 445 -1.03 -3.83 14.15
CA PRO A 445 0.22 -3.07 14.13
C PRO A 445 0.51 -2.60 12.71
N SER A 446 1.00 -1.38 12.53
CA SER A 446 1.54 -0.99 11.22
C SER A 446 2.76 -1.85 10.93
N ARG A 447 2.92 -2.25 9.66
CA ARG A 447 4.11 -2.96 9.18
C ARG A 447 5.33 -2.15 9.59
N ARG A 448 6.29 -2.78 10.26
CA ARG A 448 7.60 -2.15 10.46
C ARG A 448 8.29 -2.15 9.11
N ASP A 449 8.60 -0.98 8.58
CA ASP A 449 9.47 -0.89 7.42
C ASP A 449 10.85 -1.40 7.84
N GLU A 450 11.17 -2.64 7.46
CA GLU A 450 12.44 -3.32 7.75
C GLU A 450 13.67 -2.58 7.15
N GLY A 451 13.46 -1.44 6.47
CA GLY A 451 14.49 -0.57 5.94
C GLY A 451 14.95 0.57 6.86
N GLU A 452 14.20 0.93 7.91
CA GLU A 452 14.74 1.82 8.94
C GLU A 452 15.53 0.98 9.94
N VAL A 453 16.78 0.66 9.56
CA VAL A 453 17.82 0.32 10.52
C VAL A 453 17.98 1.54 11.44
N PHE A 454 17.14 1.60 12.47
CA PHE A 454 17.40 2.41 13.64
C PHE A 454 18.65 1.81 14.27
N GLU A 455 19.81 2.30 13.83
CA GLU A 455 21.10 2.19 14.50
C GLU A 455 20.99 3.02 15.81
N GLY A 456 20.04 2.61 16.66
CA GLY A 456 19.73 3.19 17.94
C GLY A 456 20.69 2.59 18.94
N GLY A 457 21.78 3.32 19.16
CA GLY A 457 22.93 2.92 19.94
C GLY A 457 22.59 2.27 21.28
N ASP A 458 23.44 1.31 21.62
CA ASP A 458 23.59 0.71 22.93
C ASP A 458 23.74 1.82 23.98
N GLY A 459 22.61 2.23 24.55
CA GLY A 459 22.56 3.01 25.76
C GLY A 459 22.89 2.08 26.93
N ASP A 460 24.18 1.80 27.10
CA ASP A 460 24.79 1.29 28.33
C ASP A 460 24.53 2.31 29.45
N GLY A 461 23.32 2.27 30.01
CA GLY A 461 22.93 2.99 31.20
C GLY A 461 23.45 2.27 32.43
N GLY A 462 24.76 2.41 32.65
CA GLY A 462 25.46 1.93 33.84
C GLY A 462 24.77 2.36 35.13
N GLY A 463 24.68 1.41 36.06
CA GLY A 463 24.22 1.62 37.41
C GLY A 463 25.07 2.62 38.17
N GLY A 464 24.39 3.43 38.98
CA GLY A 464 24.96 4.15 40.11
C GLY A 464 24.11 3.83 41.34
N GLU A 465 24.81 3.53 42.42
CA GLU A 465 24.36 3.01 43.73
C GLU A 465 23.28 3.82 44.45
#